data_AF-A0A4U3LJK3-F1
#
_entry.id   AF-A0A4U3LJK3-F1
#
_cell.length_a   1.000
_cell.length_b   1.000
_cell.length_c   1.000
_cell.angle_alpha   90.00
_cell.angle_beta   90.00
_cell.angle_gamma   90.00
#
_symmetry.space_group_name_H-M   'P 1'
#
loop_
_entity.id
_entity.type
_entity.pdbx_description
1 polymer ?
#
loop_
_entity_poly.entity_id
_entity_poly.type
_entity_poly.pdbx_seq_one_letter_code
_entity_poly.pdbx_strand_id
1 'polypeptide(L)'
;MSSIVPGPQKKLEQEIDAARSGAKPLQPSDLNTSAPPQEELTGLDDWPESLRSAVEAEHARVVALATNRRRTADRVLPDVVHGLDQLLDEIADRLQSQKPGLFGKSSAQADADDDIADLLGIPTDELTSPGRGEHRAALRTIKQLRSQLKELETSHEHSKLTRLVTFVVRLAVVTDSAPESTATLAPIALDRYAKSSPDTQWDWPFDQKLDFWKQTRTTLTPNT
;
A
#
# COMPACT_ATOMS: atom_id res chain seq x y z
N MET A 1 28.67 17.04 51.87
CA MET A 1 28.91 16.57 50.49
C MET A 1 27.67 15.79 50.07
N SER A 2 26.76 16.41 49.29
CA SER A 2 25.52 15.74 48.84
C SER A 2 25.73 15.13 47.46
N SER A 3 25.65 13.80 47.40
CA SER A 3 25.64 13.01 46.16
C SER A 3 24.32 13.23 45.42
N ILE A 4 24.36 13.94 44.30
CA ILE A 4 23.22 14.12 43.39
C ILE A 4 23.18 12.86 42.53
N VAL A 5 22.31 11.92 42.89
CA VAL A 5 22.00 10.77 42.03
C VAL A 5 21.21 11.31 40.81
N PRO A 6 21.70 11.12 39.57
CA PRO A 6 20.97 11.58 38.40
C PRO A 6 19.65 10.83 38.25
N GLY A 7 18.57 11.55 38.00
CA GLY A 7 17.26 10.97 37.73
C GLY A 7 17.25 10.09 36.47
N PRO A 8 16.27 9.18 36.33
CA PRO A 8 16.24 8.13 35.30
C PRO A 8 16.36 8.66 33.86
N GLN A 9 15.86 9.86 33.58
CA GLN A 9 15.97 10.49 32.24
C GLN A 9 17.41 10.84 31.87
N LYS A 10 18.25 11.26 32.84
CA LYS A 10 19.67 11.59 32.59
C LYS A 10 20.54 10.35 32.35
N LYS A 11 20.16 9.19 32.88
CA LYS A 11 20.83 7.92 32.56
C LYS A 11 20.53 7.45 31.14
N LEU A 12 19.28 7.62 30.69
CA LEU A 12 18.84 7.29 29.33
C LEU A 12 19.59 8.11 28.26
N GLU A 13 19.76 9.42 28.47
CA GLU A 13 20.54 10.26 27.54
C GLU A 13 22.02 9.86 27.49
N GLN A 14 22.63 9.52 28.63
CA GLN A 14 24.02 9.06 28.69
C GLN A 14 24.23 7.68 28.05
N GLU A 15 23.25 6.78 28.16
CA GLU A 15 23.28 5.47 27.50
C GLU A 15 23.07 5.57 25.98
N ILE A 16 22.28 6.53 25.52
CA ILE A 16 22.10 6.84 24.08
C ILE A 16 23.40 7.35 23.46
N ASP A 17 24.13 8.25 24.15
CA ASP A 17 25.41 8.75 23.65
C ASP A 17 26.54 7.69 23.74
N ALA A 18 26.53 6.82 24.74
CA ALA A 18 27.44 5.68 24.81
C ALA A 18 27.22 4.68 23.65
N ALA A 19 25.97 4.38 23.29
CA ALA A 19 25.63 3.50 22.17
C ALA A 19 25.98 4.11 20.80
N ARG A 20 25.92 5.44 20.65
CA ARG A 20 26.39 6.16 19.44
C ARG A 20 27.91 6.05 19.23
N SER A 21 28.68 5.87 20.31
CA SER A 21 30.14 5.74 20.25
C SER A 21 30.66 4.33 19.90
N GLY A 22 29.76 3.37 19.61
CA GLY A 22 30.15 2.05 19.10
C GLY A 22 30.71 1.06 20.14
N ALA A 23 30.56 1.33 21.44
CA ALA A 23 31.21 0.53 22.48
C ALA A 23 30.44 -0.72 22.96
N LYS A 24 29.20 -0.98 22.51
CA LYS A 24 28.47 -2.21 22.88
C LYS A 24 27.38 -2.60 21.88
N PRO A 25 27.30 -3.87 21.44
CA PRO A 25 26.11 -4.38 20.77
C PRO A 25 24.96 -4.39 21.79
N LEU A 26 23.87 -3.69 21.48
CA LEU A 26 22.66 -3.73 22.30
C LEU A 26 22.03 -5.12 22.18
N GLN A 27 21.66 -5.71 23.32
CA GLN A 27 20.98 -7.01 23.34
C GLN A 27 19.54 -6.83 22.83
N PRO A 28 18.96 -7.81 22.11
CA PRO A 28 17.58 -7.72 21.57
C PRO A 28 16.53 -7.40 22.64
N SER A 29 16.80 -7.75 23.89
CA SER A 29 15.97 -7.48 25.07
C SER A 29 15.92 -6.01 25.50
N ASP A 30 16.82 -5.16 25.00
CA ASP A 30 16.83 -3.71 25.26
C ASP A 30 15.92 -2.93 24.30
N LEU A 31 15.37 -3.60 23.27
CA LEU A 31 14.45 -3.01 22.29
C LEU A 31 12.99 -3.10 22.75
N ASN A 32 12.64 -2.27 23.73
CA ASN A 32 11.26 -1.99 24.16
C ASN A 32 10.43 -3.26 24.47
N THR A 33 10.63 -3.80 25.68
CA THR A 33 9.90 -4.95 26.25
C THR A 33 8.40 -4.69 26.46
N SER A 34 7.94 -3.44 26.27
CA SER A 34 6.54 -3.01 26.43
C SER A 34 5.82 -2.74 25.11
N ALA A 35 6.40 -3.06 23.95
CA ALA A 35 5.62 -2.99 22.72
C ALA A 35 4.56 -4.11 22.76
N PRO A 36 3.28 -3.80 22.54
CA PRO A 36 2.24 -4.82 22.48
C PRO A 36 2.60 -5.87 21.41
N PRO A 37 2.21 -7.14 21.62
CA PRO A 37 2.39 -8.18 20.60
C PRO A 37 1.77 -7.72 19.29
N GLN A 38 2.43 -8.03 18.17
CA GLN A 38 1.86 -7.78 16.85
C GLN A 38 0.56 -8.59 16.75
N GLU A 39 -0.58 -7.90 16.65
CA GLU A 39 -1.85 -8.56 16.39
C GLU A 39 -1.80 -9.16 14.98
N GLU A 40 -2.15 -10.44 14.85
CA GLU A 40 -2.26 -11.07 13.54
C GLU A 40 -3.48 -10.50 12.80
N LEU A 41 -3.32 -10.24 11.51
CA LEU A 41 -4.45 -9.85 10.67
C LEU A 41 -5.37 -11.05 10.51
N THR A 42 -6.66 -10.86 10.79
CA THR A 42 -7.69 -11.90 10.63
C THR A 42 -8.60 -11.60 9.45
N GLY A 43 -9.25 -12.62 8.88
CA GLY A 43 -10.24 -12.44 7.81
C GLY A 43 -9.64 -12.06 6.45
N LEU A 44 -8.44 -12.59 6.15
CA LEU A 44 -7.79 -12.49 4.84
C LEU A 44 -7.62 -13.87 4.17
N ASP A 45 -8.18 -14.92 4.76
CA ASP A 45 -7.94 -16.31 4.34
C ASP A 45 -8.44 -16.62 2.92
N ASP A 46 -9.44 -15.88 2.47
CA ASP A 46 -10.05 -16.00 1.15
C ASP A 46 -9.46 -15.04 0.11
N TRP A 47 -8.46 -14.23 0.49
CA TRP A 47 -7.80 -13.28 -0.41
C TRP A 47 -6.78 -13.99 -1.32
N PRO A 48 -6.53 -13.47 -2.53
CA PRO A 48 -5.41 -13.92 -3.33
C PRO A 48 -4.10 -13.79 -2.55
N GLU A 49 -3.22 -14.79 -2.68
CA GLU A 49 -1.96 -14.85 -1.93
C GLU A 49 -1.14 -13.57 -2.05
N SER A 50 -1.01 -13.05 -3.28
CA SER A 50 -0.25 -11.83 -3.60
C SER A 50 -0.78 -10.60 -2.87
N LEU A 51 -2.11 -10.45 -2.82
CA LEU A 51 -2.78 -9.34 -2.16
C LEU A 51 -2.68 -9.45 -0.65
N ARG A 52 -2.93 -10.65 -0.10
CA ARG A 52 -2.79 -10.92 1.33
C ARG A 52 -1.37 -10.63 1.81
N SER A 53 -0.36 -11.19 1.15
CA SER A 53 1.05 -11.02 1.56
C SER A 53 1.49 -9.55 1.51
N ALA A 54 1.04 -8.79 0.51
CA ALA A 54 1.36 -7.36 0.42
C ALA A 54 0.73 -6.55 1.57
N VAL A 55 -0.50 -6.87 1.96
CA VAL A 55 -1.21 -6.23 3.08
C VAL A 55 -0.59 -6.60 4.43
N GLU A 56 -0.23 -7.87 4.63
CA GLU A 56 0.45 -8.32 5.84
C GLU A 56 1.84 -7.67 6.01
N ALA A 57 2.62 -7.57 4.93
CA ALA A 57 3.90 -6.89 4.94
C ALA A 57 3.76 -5.39 5.28
N GLU A 58 2.77 -4.71 4.69
CA GLU A 58 2.48 -3.31 5.03
C GLU A 58 2.07 -3.17 6.49
N HIS A 59 1.22 -4.05 7.00
CA HIS A 59 0.81 -4.04 8.40
C HIS A 59 2.01 -4.15 9.34
N ALA A 60 2.90 -5.12 9.09
CA ALA A 60 4.12 -5.29 9.86
C ALA A 60 4.98 -4.01 9.85
N ARG A 61 5.08 -3.34 8.70
CA ARG A 61 5.80 -2.06 8.56
C ARG A 61 5.12 -0.93 9.33
N VAL A 62 3.80 -0.76 9.20
CA VAL A 62 3.03 0.29 9.89
C VAL A 62 3.08 0.10 11.40
N VAL A 63 2.91 -1.12 11.90
CA VAL A 63 3.03 -1.44 13.32
C VAL A 63 4.44 -1.14 13.85
N ALA A 64 5.47 -1.48 13.07
CA ALA A 64 6.85 -1.12 13.42
C ALA A 64 7.04 0.40 13.49
N LEU A 65 6.44 1.18 12.59
CA LEU A 65 6.48 2.64 12.65
C LEU A 65 5.70 3.21 13.84
N ALA A 66 4.49 2.71 14.09
CA ALA A 66 3.64 3.13 15.20
C ALA A 66 4.28 2.86 16.57
N THR A 67 5.06 1.79 16.68
CA THR A 67 5.83 1.43 17.90
C THR A 67 7.23 2.06 17.95
N ASN A 68 7.53 3.03 17.07
CA ASN A 68 8.81 3.73 16.96
C ASN A 68 10.03 2.81 16.70
N ARG A 69 9.80 1.67 16.03
CA ARG A 69 10.81 0.68 15.65
C ARG A 69 11.22 0.86 14.19
N ARG A 70 11.78 2.02 13.85
CA ARG A 70 12.12 2.37 12.45
C ARG A 70 13.02 1.35 11.74
N ARG A 71 14.05 0.82 12.39
CA ARG A 71 14.90 -0.25 11.81
C ARG A 71 14.14 -1.54 11.49
N THR A 72 13.08 -1.82 12.24
CA THR A 72 12.22 -2.97 11.96
C THR A 72 11.36 -2.68 10.75
N ALA A 73 10.81 -1.46 10.64
CA ALA A 73 10.10 -1.02 9.45
C ALA A 73 10.99 -1.07 8.20
N ASP A 74 12.25 -0.64 8.30
CA ASP A 74 13.24 -0.70 7.21
C ASP A 74 13.50 -2.15 6.76
N ARG A 75 13.57 -3.10 7.70
CA ARG A 75 13.81 -4.53 7.38
C ARG A 75 12.65 -5.20 6.65
N VAL A 76 11.43 -4.68 6.81
CA VAL A 76 10.22 -5.19 6.14
C VAL A 76 10.04 -4.56 4.75
N LEU A 77 10.80 -3.51 4.41
CA LEU A 77 10.69 -2.83 3.12
C LEU A 77 10.83 -3.77 1.90
N PRO A 78 11.79 -4.71 1.85
CA PRO A 78 11.92 -5.62 0.71
C PRO A 78 10.65 -6.46 0.48
N ASP A 79 9.99 -6.92 1.56
CA ASP A 79 8.77 -7.72 1.46
C ASP A 79 7.59 -6.88 0.96
N VAL A 80 7.46 -5.64 1.45
CA VAL A 80 6.46 -4.69 0.94
C VAL A 80 6.69 -4.38 -0.53
N VAL A 81 7.93 -4.09 -0.91
CA VAL A 81 8.31 -3.77 -2.29
C VAL A 81 8.05 -4.96 -3.21
N HIS A 82 8.39 -6.16 -2.79
CA HIS A 82 8.13 -7.39 -3.54
C HIS A 82 6.63 -7.62 -3.76
N GLY A 83 5.83 -7.51 -2.69
CA GLY A 83 4.38 -7.66 -2.78
C GLY A 83 3.74 -6.63 -3.73
N LEU A 84 4.15 -5.37 -3.64
CA LEU A 84 3.65 -4.32 -4.55
C LEU A 84 4.09 -4.53 -6.00
N ASP A 85 5.33 -5.00 -6.23
CA ASP A 85 5.81 -5.30 -7.58
C ASP A 85 4.99 -6.43 -8.21
N GLN A 86 4.64 -7.47 -7.43
CA GLN A 86 3.78 -8.56 -7.88
C GLN A 86 2.37 -8.08 -8.22
N LEU A 87 1.74 -7.27 -7.35
CA LEU A 87 0.42 -6.71 -7.61
C LEU A 87 0.40 -5.83 -8.86
N LEU A 88 1.43 -5.01 -9.05
CA LEU A 88 1.57 -4.18 -10.26
C LEU A 88 1.69 -5.03 -11.53
N ASP A 89 2.35 -6.18 -11.47
CA ASP A 89 2.44 -7.12 -12.58
C ASP A 89 1.09 -7.78 -12.89
N GLU A 90 0.35 -8.22 -11.87
CA GLU A 90 -1.00 -8.79 -12.03
C GLU A 90 -1.98 -7.77 -12.65
N ILE A 91 -1.94 -6.51 -12.18
CA ILE A 91 -2.73 -5.41 -12.76
C ILE A 91 -2.32 -5.14 -14.21
N ALA A 92 -1.02 -5.14 -14.51
CA ALA A 92 -0.52 -4.93 -15.86
C ALA A 92 -0.96 -6.05 -16.81
N ASP A 93 -0.90 -7.30 -16.38
CA ASP A 93 -1.34 -8.46 -17.16
C ASP A 93 -2.84 -8.41 -17.43
N ARG A 94 -3.65 -8.04 -16.43
CA ARG A 94 -5.08 -7.83 -16.62
C ARG A 94 -5.37 -6.74 -17.65
N LEU A 95 -4.74 -5.57 -17.51
CA LEU A 95 -4.85 -4.46 -18.45
C LEU A 95 -4.43 -4.83 -19.87
N GLN A 96 -3.45 -5.73 -20.02
CA GLN A 96 -3.02 -6.22 -21.32
C GLN A 96 -4.03 -7.19 -21.95
N SER A 97 -4.63 -8.06 -21.13
CA SER A 97 -5.63 -9.03 -21.58
C SER A 97 -6.94 -8.37 -22.04
N GLN A 98 -7.29 -7.22 -21.47
CA GLN A 98 -8.54 -6.49 -21.75
C GLN A 98 -8.36 -5.27 -22.68
N LYS A 99 -7.30 -5.24 -23.50
CA LYS A 99 -7.06 -4.11 -24.40
C LYS A 99 -8.23 -3.88 -25.37
N PRO A 100 -8.73 -2.64 -25.52
CA PRO A 100 -9.82 -2.35 -26.44
C PRO A 100 -9.45 -2.70 -27.89
N GLY A 101 -10.32 -3.48 -28.53
CA GLY A 101 -10.21 -3.88 -29.94
C GLY A 101 -10.23 -2.69 -30.91
N LEU A 102 -9.82 -2.90 -32.17
CA LEU A 102 -9.80 -1.84 -33.20
C LEU A 102 -11.21 -1.33 -33.55
N PHE A 103 -12.24 -2.14 -33.32
CA PHE A 103 -13.61 -1.91 -33.79
C PHE A 103 -14.69 -2.26 -32.74
N GLY A 104 -14.29 -2.55 -31.50
CA GLY A 104 -15.24 -2.89 -30.44
C GLY A 104 -15.77 -1.64 -29.78
N LYS A 105 -17.08 -1.38 -29.89
CA LYS A 105 -17.77 -0.43 -29.00
C LYS A 105 -17.65 -0.98 -27.58
N SER A 106 -17.06 -0.21 -26.67
CA SER A 106 -17.09 -0.52 -25.24
C SER A 106 -18.57 -0.55 -24.82
N SER A 107 -19.09 -1.70 -24.39
CA SER A 107 -20.44 -1.76 -23.87
C SER A 107 -20.46 -1.03 -22.54
N ALA A 108 -21.28 0.01 -22.44
CA ALA A 108 -21.44 0.80 -21.23
C ALA A 108 -22.00 -0.09 -20.11
N GLN A 109 -21.20 -0.27 -19.06
CA GLN A 109 -21.57 -0.92 -17.80
C GLN A 109 -21.63 0.17 -16.72
N ALA A 110 -22.40 1.24 -17.00
CA ALA A 110 -22.26 2.52 -16.33
C ALA A 110 -22.59 2.49 -14.83
N ASP A 111 -23.65 1.78 -14.42
CA ASP A 111 -24.13 1.87 -13.03
C ASP A 111 -23.27 1.10 -12.02
N ALA A 112 -22.56 0.05 -12.43
CA ALA A 112 -21.65 -0.71 -11.55
C ALA A 112 -20.27 -0.03 -11.43
N ASP A 113 -19.91 0.80 -12.41
CA ASP A 113 -18.62 1.48 -12.45
C ASP A 113 -18.59 2.72 -11.52
N ASP A 114 -19.74 3.30 -11.16
CA ASP A 114 -19.82 4.48 -10.26
C ASP A 114 -19.37 4.15 -8.83
N ASP A 115 -19.88 3.07 -8.23
CA ASP A 115 -19.46 2.65 -6.88
C ASP A 115 -17.97 2.28 -6.87
N ILE A 116 -17.48 1.62 -7.93
CA ILE A 116 -16.06 1.25 -8.06
C ILE A 116 -15.17 2.48 -8.32
N ALA A 117 -15.68 3.48 -9.02
CA ALA A 117 -15.01 4.75 -9.24
C ALA A 117 -14.80 5.51 -7.93
N ASP A 118 -15.85 5.60 -7.10
CA ASP A 118 -15.78 6.22 -5.77
C ASP A 118 -14.76 5.50 -4.89
N LEU A 119 -14.74 4.16 -4.93
CA LEU A 119 -13.73 3.34 -4.25
C LEU A 119 -12.31 3.73 -4.70
N LEU A 120 -12.08 3.94 -5.99
CA LEU A 120 -10.78 4.36 -6.54
C LEU A 120 -10.48 5.86 -6.36
N GLY A 121 -11.41 6.64 -5.80
CA GLY A 121 -11.29 8.10 -5.68
C GLY A 121 -11.35 8.82 -7.04
N ILE A 122 -12.08 8.25 -7.99
CA ILE A 122 -12.35 8.80 -9.32
C ILE A 122 -13.68 9.57 -9.26
N PRO A 123 -13.69 10.89 -9.50
CA PRO A 123 -14.91 11.66 -9.62
C PRO A 123 -15.80 11.15 -10.76
N THR A 124 -17.11 11.16 -10.57
CA THR A 124 -18.07 10.67 -11.58
C THR A 124 -18.01 11.44 -12.90
N ASP A 125 -17.61 12.71 -12.88
CA ASP A 125 -17.40 13.52 -14.09
C ASP A 125 -16.13 13.14 -14.88
N GLU A 126 -15.23 12.36 -14.29
CA GLU A 126 -14.04 11.81 -14.95
C GLU A 126 -14.27 10.41 -15.54
N LEU A 127 -15.46 9.81 -15.34
CA LEU A 127 -15.80 8.49 -15.87
C LEU A 127 -16.01 8.55 -17.37
N THR A 128 -14.93 8.24 -18.08
CA THR A 128 -14.89 8.18 -19.54
C THR A 128 -14.29 6.86 -19.98
N SER A 129 -14.79 6.26 -21.06
CA SER A 129 -14.23 4.99 -21.55
C SER A 129 -12.81 5.23 -22.08
N PRO A 130 -11.76 4.63 -21.48
CA PRO A 130 -10.39 4.84 -21.92
C PRO A 130 -10.15 4.22 -23.29
N GLY A 131 -9.44 4.96 -24.14
CA GLY A 131 -8.97 4.46 -25.41
C GLY A 131 -7.65 3.71 -25.31
N ARG A 132 -7.14 3.27 -26.45
CA ARG A 132 -5.84 2.58 -26.53
C ARG A 132 -4.66 3.44 -26.06
N GLY A 133 -4.76 4.76 -26.20
CA GLY A 133 -3.72 5.69 -25.77
C GLY A 133 -3.57 5.67 -24.25
N GLU A 134 -4.70 5.71 -23.57
CA GLU A 134 -4.89 5.70 -22.13
C GLU A 134 -4.42 4.36 -21.55
N HIS A 135 -4.80 3.22 -22.13
CA HIS A 135 -4.27 1.91 -21.73
C HIS A 135 -2.74 1.81 -21.88
N ARG A 136 -2.17 2.36 -22.95
CA ARG A 136 -0.70 2.39 -23.12
C ARG A 136 -0.04 3.32 -22.09
N ALA A 137 -0.66 4.44 -21.78
CA ALA A 137 -0.18 5.36 -20.75
C ALA A 137 -0.22 4.67 -19.38
N ALA A 138 -1.32 4.01 -19.02
CA ALA A 138 -1.48 3.22 -17.80
C ALA A 138 -0.36 2.19 -17.62
N LEU A 139 -0.06 1.39 -18.66
CA LEU A 139 1.05 0.42 -18.61
C LEU A 139 2.43 1.09 -18.46
N ARG A 140 2.63 2.29 -19.00
CA ARG A 140 3.87 3.06 -18.75
C ARG A 140 3.92 3.58 -17.32
N THR A 141 2.80 4.06 -16.79
CA THR A 141 2.69 4.48 -15.39
C THR A 141 3.04 3.32 -14.47
N ILE A 142 2.50 2.12 -14.68
CA ILE A 142 2.86 0.93 -13.90
C ILE A 142 4.38 0.69 -13.91
N LYS A 143 5.02 0.75 -15.08
CA LYS A 143 6.50 0.63 -15.17
C LYS A 143 7.23 1.72 -14.38
N GLN A 144 6.72 2.94 -14.38
CA GLN A 144 7.27 4.03 -13.58
C GLN A 144 7.09 3.77 -12.08
N LEU A 145 5.94 3.26 -11.64
CA LEU A 145 5.69 2.89 -10.25
C LEU A 145 6.66 1.79 -9.79
N ARG A 146 6.94 0.79 -10.64
CA ARG A 146 7.95 -0.24 -10.34
C ARG A 146 9.36 0.33 -10.16
N SER A 147 9.74 1.32 -10.97
CA SER A 147 11.01 2.04 -10.76
C SER A 147 11.01 2.82 -9.45
N GLN A 148 9.90 3.51 -9.14
CA GLN A 148 9.74 4.23 -7.87
C GLN A 148 9.81 3.31 -6.66
N LEU A 149 9.27 2.08 -6.73
CA LEU A 149 9.37 1.10 -5.65
C LEU A 149 10.83 0.78 -5.29
N LYS A 150 11.69 0.61 -6.29
CA LYS A 150 13.13 0.35 -6.08
C LYS A 150 13.85 1.54 -5.43
N GLU A 151 13.44 2.76 -5.79
CA GLU A 151 13.95 3.98 -5.16
C GLU A 151 13.47 4.11 -3.70
N LEU A 152 12.20 3.75 -3.43
CA LEU A 152 11.62 3.79 -2.09
C LEU A 152 12.22 2.74 -1.15
N GLU A 153 12.60 1.58 -1.70
CA GLU A 153 13.30 0.52 -0.97
C GLU A 153 14.62 1.02 -0.36
N THR A 154 15.34 1.89 -1.07
CA THR A 154 16.67 2.36 -0.64
C THR A 154 16.65 3.71 0.07
N SER A 155 15.68 4.58 -0.25
CA SER A 155 15.55 5.91 0.38
C SER A 155 14.85 5.88 1.74
N HIS A 156 14.15 4.80 2.07
CA HIS A 156 13.38 4.62 3.31
C HIS A 156 12.34 5.74 3.55
N GLU A 157 11.80 6.29 2.47
CA GLU A 157 10.74 7.31 2.51
C GLU A 157 9.36 6.67 2.78
N HIS A 158 9.14 6.23 4.02
CA HIS A 158 7.93 5.50 4.43
C HIS A 158 6.62 6.21 4.15
N SER A 159 6.61 7.54 4.16
CA SER A 159 5.43 8.33 3.82
C SER A 159 5.07 8.08 2.35
N LYS A 160 5.98 8.35 1.40
CA LYS A 160 5.71 8.09 -0.02
C LYS A 160 5.34 6.63 -0.29
N LEU A 161 5.96 5.69 0.43
CA LEU A 161 5.61 4.28 0.33
C LEU A 161 4.18 3.98 0.79
N THR A 162 3.71 4.52 1.92
CA THR A 162 2.31 4.33 2.37
C THR A 162 1.31 4.82 1.30
N ARG A 163 1.65 5.85 0.51
CA ARG A 163 0.76 6.40 -0.53
C ARG A 163 0.65 5.42 -1.67
N LEU A 164 1.80 4.92 -2.10
CA LEU A 164 1.88 3.95 -3.17
C LEU A 164 1.21 2.63 -2.77
N VAL A 165 1.45 2.13 -1.55
CA VAL A 165 0.80 0.93 -1.01
C VAL A 165 -0.72 1.09 -1.04
N THR A 166 -1.23 2.19 -0.46
CA THR A 166 -2.67 2.45 -0.38
C THR A 166 -3.30 2.44 -1.77
N PHE A 167 -2.66 3.10 -2.74
CA PHE A 167 -3.12 3.14 -4.12
C PHE A 167 -3.10 1.75 -4.80
N VAL A 168 -1.98 1.03 -4.74
CA VAL A 168 -1.80 -0.26 -5.42
C VAL A 168 -2.71 -1.33 -4.83
N VAL A 169 -2.81 -1.42 -3.49
CA VAL A 169 -3.70 -2.38 -2.83
C VAL A 169 -5.15 -2.12 -3.22
N ARG A 170 -5.60 -0.86 -3.22
CA ARG A 170 -6.96 -0.50 -3.63
C ARG A 170 -7.25 -0.87 -5.08
N LEU A 171 -6.30 -0.62 -5.98
CA LEU A 171 -6.42 -1.01 -7.38
C LEU A 171 -6.42 -2.54 -7.55
N ALA A 172 -5.62 -3.27 -6.77
CA ALA A 172 -5.59 -4.73 -6.78
C ALA A 172 -6.89 -5.34 -6.25
N VAL A 173 -7.48 -4.78 -5.18
CA VAL A 173 -8.79 -5.19 -4.65
C VAL A 173 -9.87 -5.08 -5.73
N VAL A 174 -9.91 -3.97 -6.46
CA VAL A 174 -10.84 -3.79 -7.59
C VAL A 174 -10.53 -4.77 -8.72
N THR A 175 -9.24 -4.99 -9.01
CA THR A 175 -8.82 -5.92 -10.08
C THR A 175 -9.19 -7.37 -9.77
N ASP A 176 -9.14 -7.77 -8.51
CA ASP A 176 -9.57 -9.09 -8.04
C ASP A 176 -11.10 -9.23 -8.05
N SER A 177 -11.81 -8.23 -7.49
CA SER A 177 -13.24 -8.36 -7.18
C SER A 177 -14.17 -7.97 -8.34
N ALA A 178 -13.76 -7.02 -9.18
CA ALA A 178 -14.52 -6.53 -10.34
C ALA A 178 -13.60 -6.48 -11.58
N PRO A 179 -13.11 -7.65 -12.02
CA PRO A 179 -12.05 -7.74 -13.01
C PRO A 179 -12.49 -7.21 -14.39
N GLU A 180 -13.80 -7.09 -14.67
CA GLU A 180 -14.39 -6.44 -15.85
C GLU A 180 -14.23 -4.90 -15.85
N SER A 181 -14.36 -4.24 -14.69
CA SER A 181 -14.23 -2.78 -14.57
C SER A 181 -12.78 -2.31 -14.60
N THR A 182 -11.81 -3.22 -14.40
CA THR A 182 -10.37 -2.92 -14.40
C THR A 182 -9.93 -2.22 -15.69
N ALA A 183 -10.41 -2.69 -16.84
CA ALA A 183 -10.04 -2.13 -18.14
C ALA A 183 -10.45 -0.65 -18.27
N THR A 184 -11.60 -0.28 -17.69
CA THR A 184 -12.16 1.07 -17.76
C THR A 184 -11.55 1.98 -16.71
N LEU A 185 -11.45 1.52 -15.47
CA LEU A 185 -11.16 2.39 -14.32
C LEU A 185 -9.66 2.46 -13.99
N ALA A 186 -8.89 1.39 -14.20
CA ALA A 186 -7.47 1.40 -13.87
C ALA A 186 -6.67 2.45 -14.66
N PRO A 187 -6.93 2.70 -15.96
CA PRO A 187 -6.26 3.79 -16.68
C PRO A 187 -6.51 5.17 -16.07
N ILE A 188 -7.74 5.44 -15.62
CA ILE A 188 -8.12 6.71 -14.99
C ILE A 188 -7.45 6.83 -13.62
N ALA A 189 -7.52 5.79 -12.79
CA ALA A 189 -6.89 5.77 -11.47
C ALA A 189 -5.37 5.97 -11.56
N LEU A 190 -4.70 5.32 -12.51
CA LEU A 190 -3.26 5.45 -12.75
C LEU A 190 -2.87 6.85 -13.24
N ASP A 191 -3.67 7.47 -14.10
CA ASP A 191 -3.45 8.85 -14.55
C ASP A 191 -3.61 9.85 -13.39
N ARG A 192 -4.65 9.69 -12.55
CA ARG A 192 -4.84 10.51 -11.33
C ARG A 192 -3.67 10.37 -10.36
N TYR A 193 -3.21 9.14 -10.12
CA TYR A 193 -2.04 8.91 -9.28
C TYR A 193 -0.78 9.60 -9.87
N ALA A 194 -0.54 9.45 -11.17
CA ALA A 194 0.59 10.08 -11.86
C ALA A 194 0.56 11.61 -11.78
N LYS A 195 -0.64 12.21 -11.85
CA LYS A 195 -0.87 13.65 -11.66
C LYS A 195 -0.82 14.11 -10.20
N SER A 196 -0.55 13.18 -9.28
CA SER A 196 -0.54 13.42 -7.84
C SER A 196 -1.86 13.99 -7.30
N SER A 197 -2.99 13.58 -7.85
CA SER A 197 -4.31 13.91 -7.29
C SER A 197 -4.39 13.49 -5.82
N PRO A 198 -5.16 14.23 -4.99
CA PRO A 198 -5.40 13.86 -3.60
C PRO A 198 -5.95 12.43 -3.50
N ASP A 199 -5.38 11.63 -2.60
CA ASP A 199 -5.90 10.30 -2.31
C ASP A 199 -6.69 10.37 -0.99
N THR A 200 -7.97 10.01 -1.06
CA THR A 200 -8.92 10.12 0.06
C THR A 200 -8.59 9.20 1.22
N GLN A 201 -7.82 8.12 0.99
CA GLN A 201 -7.45 7.15 2.01
C GLN A 201 -6.04 7.37 2.55
N TRP A 202 -5.23 8.24 1.94
CA TRP A 202 -3.81 8.34 2.23
C TRP A 202 -3.51 8.55 3.73
N ASP A 203 -4.28 9.42 4.38
CA ASP A 203 -4.16 9.80 5.78
C ASP A 203 -4.93 8.90 6.76
N TRP A 204 -5.66 7.89 6.26
CA TRP A 204 -6.40 6.98 7.12
C TRP A 204 -5.46 6.05 7.90
N PRO A 205 -5.81 5.68 9.15
CA PRO A 205 -5.19 4.58 9.86
C PRO A 205 -5.27 3.26 9.06
N PHE A 206 -4.30 2.38 9.28
CA PHE A 206 -4.24 1.10 8.56
C PHE A 206 -5.50 0.25 8.77
N ASP A 207 -6.00 0.17 10.00
CA ASP A 207 -7.19 -0.64 10.31
C ASP A 207 -8.42 -0.14 9.56
N GLN A 208 -8.58 1.18 9.47
CA GLN A 208 -9.66 1.80 8.69
C GLN A 208 -9.54 1.48 7.19
N LYS A 209 -8.31 1.49 6.64
CA LYS A 209 -8.05 1.09 5.25
C LYS A 209 -8.39 -0.39 5.04
N LEU A 210 -7.94 -1.24 5.96
CA LEU A 210 -8.14 -2.69 5.89
C LEU A 210 -9.62 -3.05 5.91
N ASP A 211 -10.38 -2.48 6.85
CA ASP A 211 -11.82 -2.71 6.96
C ASP A 211 -12.54 -2.26 5.68
N PHE A 212 -12.15 -1.10 5.14
CA PHE A 212 -12.69 -0.61 3.87
C PHE A 212 -12.38 -1.56 2.70
N TRP A 213 -11.14 -2.04 2.59
CA TRP A 213 -10.74 -2.99 1.53
C TRP A 213 -11.49 -4.33 1.66
N LYS A 214 -11.64 -4.86 2.88
CA LYS A 214 -12.44 -6.07 3.16
C LYS A 214 -13.90 -5.88 2.77
N GLN A 215 -14.51 -4.77 3.19
CA GLN A 215 -15.90 -4.45 2.86
C GLN A 215 -16.08 -4.31 1.34
N THR A 216 -15.14 -3.63 0.68
CA THR A 216 -15.13 -3.47 -0.78
C THR A 216 -15.09 -4.83 -1.47
N ARG A 217 -14.13 -5.69 -1.11
CA ARG A 217 -14.00 -7.03 -1.69
C ARG A 217 -15.24 -7.87 -1.45
N THR A 218 -15.80 -7.85 -0.24
CA THR A 218 -17.03 -8.58 0.11
C THR A 218 -18.24 -8.09 -0.69
N THR A 219 -18.32 -6.79 -0.96
CA THR A 219 -19.44 -6.18 -1.69
C THR A 219 -19.35 -6.49 -3.19
N LEU A 220 -18.14 -6.49 -3.74
CA LEU A 220 -17.89 -6.70 -5.17
C LEU A 220 -17.78 -8.17 -5.56
N THR A 221 -17.34 -9.05 -4.66
CA THR A 221 -17.28 -10.49 -4.93
C THR A 221 -18.69 -11.08 -4.81
N PRO A 222 -19.31 -11.57 -5.90
CA PRO A 222 -20.64 -12.14 -5.81
C PRO A 222 -20.62 -13.39 -4.91
N ASN A 223 -21.50 -13.43 -3.90
CA ASN A 223 -21.76 -14.64 -3.11
C ASN A 223 -22.06 -15.79 -4.08
N THR A 224 -21.12 -16.73 -4.19
CA THR A 224 -21.28 -17.95 -4.99
C THR A 224 -22.03 -19.00 -4.21
#